data_AF-A0A658NI19-F1
#
_entry.id   AF-A0A658NI19-F1
#
_cell.length_a   1.000
_cell.length_b   1.000
_cell.length_c   1.000
_cell.angle_alpha   90.00
_cell.angle_beta   90.00
_cell.angle_gamma   90.00
#
_symmetry.space_group_name_H-M   'P 1'
#
loop_
_entity.id
_entity.type
_entity.pdbx_description
1 polymer ?
#
loop_
_entity_poly.entity_id
_entity_poly.type
_entity_poly.pdbx_seq_one_letter_code
_entity_poly.pdbx_strand_id
1 'polypeptide(L)' 'LFQEQAMRIAITAAGFTPGEADQLRRSMATFKHTGGVSAFKDKLVNGMIDNGYARDFAEKTFSQLEGFGSYGFPESHAA' A
#
# COMPACT_ATOMS: atom_id res chain seq x y z
N LEU A 1 -8.43 -1.31 -10.85
CA LEU A 1 -8.04 -0.10 -10.09
C LEU A 1 -6.52 0.00 -10.10
N PHE A 2 -5.98 1.16 -10.45
CA PHE A 2 -4.60 1.33 -10.93
C PHE A 2 -3.60 1.59 -9.79
N GLN A 3 -2.32 1.21 -10.01
CA GLN A 3 -1.18 1.47 -9.10
C GLN A 3 -1.09 2.94 -8.68
N GLU A 4 -1.52 3.87 -9.54
CA GLU A 4 -1.60 5.31 -9.22
C GLU A 4 -2.59 5.65 -8.09
N GLN A 5 -3.69 4.92 -7.96
CA GLN A 5 -4.65 5.18 -6.88
C GLN A 5 -4.10 4.74 -5.53
N ALA A 6 -3.41 3.58 -5.50
CA ALA A 6 -2.70 3.10 -4.32
C ALA A 6 -1.63 4.10 -3.85
N MET A 7 -0.85 4.66 -4.79
CA MET A 7 0.13 5.71 -4.51
C MET A 7 -0.52 6.97 -3.93
N ARG A 8 -1.65 7.40 -4.51
CA ARG A 8 -2.39 8.57 -4.02
C ARG A 8 -2.91 8.39 -2.60
N ILE A 9 -3.43 7.20 -2.29
CA ILE A 9 -3.90 6.88 -0.94
C ILE A 9 -2.73 6.92 0.05
N ALA A 10 -1.57 6.35 -0.29
CA ALA A 10 -0.40 6.43 0.59
C ALA A 10 0.03 7.88 0.86
N ILE A 11 0.01 8.73 -0.17
CA ILE A 11 0.39 10.15 -0.04
C ILE A 11 -0.65 10.93 0.77
N THR A 12 -1.93 10.83 0.42
CA THR A 12 -3.00 11.65 1.01
C THR A 12 -3.46 11.13 2.38
N ALA A 13 -3.48 9.81 2.57
CA ALA A 13 -3.96 9.21 3.82
C ALA A 13 -2.83 9.03 4.84
N ALA A 14 -1.63 8.63 4.41
CA ALA A 14 -0.50 8.40 5.31
C ALA A 14 0.55 9.51 5.31
N GLY A 15 0.38 10.56 4.50
CA GLY A 15 1.35 11.66 4.41
C GLY A 15 2.67 11.29 3.72
N PHE A 16 2.68 10.21 2.91
CA PHE A 16 3.91 9.80 2.22
C PHE A 16 4.34 10.86 1.21
N THR A 17 5.65 11.03 1.08
CA THR A 17 6.20 11.76 -0.07
C THR A 17 6.07 10.92 -1.36
N PRO A 18 6.09 11.55 -2.55
CA PRO A 18 6.05 10.81 -3.82
C PRO A 18 7.15 9.74 -3.95
N GLY A 19 8.33 9.99 -3.37
CA GLY A 19 9.44 9.04 -3.36
C GLY A 19 9.18 7.83 -2.47
N GLU A 20 8.57 8.04 -1.30
CA GLU A 20 8.18 6.95 -0.40
C GLU A 20 7.03 6.12 -0.96
N ALA A 21 6.10 6.75 -1.67
CA ALA A 21 5.04 6.04 -2.38
C ALA A 21 5.59 5.11 -3.48
N ASP A 22 6.59 5.57 -4.27
CA ASP A 22 7.24 4.69 -5.26
C ASP A 22 8.07 3.58 -4.59
N GLN A 23 8.73 3.86 -3.46
CA GLN A 23 9.40 2.81 -2.68
C GLN A 23 8.42 1.76 -2.17
N LEU A 24 7.29 2.18 -1.59
CA LEU A 24 6.21 1.30 -1.17
C LEU A 24 5.76 0.42 -2.34
N ARG A 25 5.52 1.00 -3.52
CA ARG A 25 5.13 0.27 -4.74
C ARG A 25 6.17 -0.80 -5.12
N ARG A 26 7.47 -0.47 -5.10
CA ARG A 26 8.55 -1.43 -5.41
C ARG A 26 8.64 -2.55 -4.37
N SER A 27 8.56 -2.20 -3.08
CA SER A 27 8.59 -3.16 -1.99
C SER A 27 7.40 -4.11 -2.01
N MET A 28 6.22 -3.63 -2.41
CA MET A 28 5.03 -4.47 -2.59
C MET A 28 5.14 -5.42 -3.79
N ALA A 29 5.85 -5.02 -4.85
CA ALA A 29 6.12 -5.90 -5.99
C ALA A 29 7.12 -7.03 -5.65
N THR A 30 8.08 -6.76 -4.77
CA THR A 30 9.07 -7.76 -4.33
C THR A 30 8.63 -8.56 -3.10
N PHE A 31 7.62 -8.09 -2.37
CA PHE A 31 7.10 -8.69 -1.13
C PHE A 31 6.81 -10.18 -1.25
N LYS A 32 6.26 -10.63 -2.39
CA LYS A 32 5.94 -12.05 -2.65
C LYS A 32 7.17 -12.99 -2.51
N HIS A 33 8.37 -12.45 -2.59
CA HIS A 33 9.62 -13.20 -2.55
C HIS A 33 10.47 -12.96 -1.29
N THR A 34 10.32 -11.82 -0.60
CA THR A 34 11.30 -11.39 0.42
C THR A 34 10.69 -10.95 1.76
N GLY A 35 9.36 -10.85 1.90
CA GLY A 35 8.71 -10.58 3.20
C GLY A 35 8.97 -9.19 3.82
N GLY A 36 9.57 -8.26 3.09
CA GLY A 36 10.12 -7.01 3.62
C GLY A 36 9.16 -5.81 3.75
N VAL A 37 7.85 -6.02 3.87
CA VAL A 37 6.88 -4.90 3.85
C VAL A 37 6.54 -4.34 5.24
N SER A 38 6.96 -5.00 6.32
CA SER A 38 6.63 -4.65 7.70
C SER A 38 7.01 -3.20 8.04
N ALA A 39 8.16 -2.72 7.56
CA ALA A 39 8.60 -1.35 7.77
C ALA A 39 7.68 -0.30 7.11
N PHE A 40 7.12 -0.64 5.94
CA PHE A 40 6.16 0.23 5.26
C PHE A 40 4.76 0.14 5.87
N LYS A 41 4.39 -1.02 6.43
CA LYS A 41 3.15 -1.19 7.21
C LYS A 41 3.10 -0.20 8.36
N ASP A 42 4.10 -0.23 9.23
CA ASP A 42 4.17 0.67 10.38
C ASP A 42 4.14 2.13 9.96
N LYS A 43 4.87 2.49 8.90
CA LYS A 43 4.90 3.86 8.41
C LYS A 43 3.56 4.32 7.83
N LEU A 44 2.88 3.48 7.04
CA LEU A 44 1.56 3.79 6.50
C LEU A 44 0.53 3.92 7.64
N VAL A 45 0.53 2.96 8.56
CA VAL A 45 -0.42 2.92 9.68
C VAL A 45 -0.23 4.11 10.60
N ASN A 46 1.01 4.40 11.02
CA ASN A 46 1.29 5.56 11.87
C ASN A 46 0.99 6.87 11.16
N GLY A 47 1.36 7.01 9.88
CA GLY A 47 1.03 8.20 9.10
C GLY A 47 -0.48 8.43 8.94
N MET A 48 -1.28 7.37 8.81
CA MET A 48 -2.74 7.47 8.80
C MET A 48 -3.28 7.84 10.18
N ILE A 49 -2.74 7.29 11.26
CA ILE A 49 -3.13 7.66 12.62
C ILE A 49 -2.84 9.13 12.91
N ASP A 50 -1.67 9.63 12.52
CA ASP A 50 -1.29 11.05 12.64
C ASP A 50 -2.23 11.97 11.84
N ASN A 51 -2.75 11.50 10.70
CA ASN A 51 -3.76 12.20 9.92
C ASN A 51 -5.20 12.08 10.49
N GLY A 52 -5.38 11.43 11.65
CA GLY A 52 -6.66 11.30 12.33
C GLY A 52 -7.49 10.07 11.93
N TYR A 53 -6.92 9.13 11.19
CA TYR A 53 -7.59 7.86 10.87
C TYR A 53 -7.47 6.85 12.01
N ALA A 54 -8.49 6.00 12.17
CA ALA A 54 -8.41 4.89 13.11
C ALA A 54 -7.36 3.86 12.65
N ARG A 55 -6.60 3.31 13.60
CA ARG A 55 -5.62 2.23 13.34
C ARG A 55 -6.23 1.07 12.55
N ASP A 56 -7.43 0.64 12.92
CA ASP A 56 -8.15 -0.47 12.26
C ASP A 56 -8.41 -0.18 10.76
N PHE A 57 -8.73 1.07 10.43
CA PHE A 57 -8.91 1.51 9.05
C PHE A 57 -7.59 1.56 8.29
N ALA A 58 -6.52 2.01 8.95
CA ALA A 58 -5.19 2.06 8.36
C ALA A 58 -4.63 0.66 8.06
N GLU A 59 -4.82 -0.30 8.98
CA GLU A 59 -4.43 -1.70 8.77
C GLU A 59 -5.23 -2.38 7.66
N LYS A 60 -6.53 -2.08 7.56
CA LYS A 60 -7.37 -2.52 6.42
C LYS A 60 -6.89 -1.94 5.10
N THR A 61 -6.53 -0.65 5.08
CA THR A 61 -5.99 0.02 3.89
C THR A 61 -4.67 -0.62 3.47
N PHE A 62 -3.79 -0.91 4.42
CA PHE A 62 -2.56 -1.63 4.16
C PHE A 62 -2.81 -3.04 3.61
N SER A 63 -3.74 -3.80 4.19
CA SER A 63 -4.08 -5.14 3.70
C SER A 63 -4.66 -5.12 2.29
N GLN A 64 -5.46 -4.10 1.96
CA GLN A 64 -5.95 -3.90 0.59
C GLN A 64 -4.80 -3.60 -0.37
N LEU A 65 -3.88 -2.71 0.03
CA LEU A 65 -2.65 -2.42 -0.71
C LEU A 65 -1.86 -3.72 -0.94
N GLU A 66 -1.55 -4.51 0.10
CA GLU A 66 -0.85 -5.80 -0.03
C GLU A 66 -1.56 -6.76 -0.99
N GLY A 67 -2.89 -6.78 -0.94
CA GLY A 67 -3.72 -7.51 -1.90
C GLY A 67 -3.44 -7.09 -3.35
N PHE A 68 -3.30 -5.79 -3.63
CA PHE A 68 -2.94 -5.28 -4.97
C PHE A 68 -1.56 -5.74 -5.44
N GLY A 69 -0.57 -5.85 -4.55
CA GLY A 69 0.77 -6.36 -4.89
C GLY A 69 0.77 -7.84 -5.26
N SER A 70 -0.10 -8.63 -4.64
CA SER A 70 -0.32 -10.03 -5.00
C SER A 70 -1.19 -10.21 -6.25
N TYR A 71 -2.05 -9.23 -6.56
CA TYR A 71 -2.86 -9.13 -7.79
C TYR A 71 -2.06 -8.69 -9.04
N GLY A 72 -0.78 -9.07 -9.11
CA GLY A 72 -0.08 -9.10 -10.39
C GLY A 72 -0.71 -10.16 -11.30
N PHE A 73 -1.79 -9.80 -12.00
CA PHE A 73 -2.40 -10.43 -13.19
C PHE A 73 -2.44 -11.98 -13.21
N PRO A 74 -3.65 -12.55 -13.31
CA PRO A 74 -3.96 -13.27 -14.55
C PRO A 74 -5.16 -12.62 -15.24
N GLU A 75 -5.01 -12.45 -16.56
CA GLU A 75 -6.08 -12.38 -17.56
C GLU A 75 -7.17 -11.30 -17.34
N SER A 76 -7.36 -10.34 -18.25
CA SER A 76 -8.22 -10.57 -19.43
C SER A 76 -9.03 -11.88 -19.41
N HIS A 77 -9.79 -12.18 -18.35
CA HIS A 77 -11.05 -12.93 -18.37
C HIS A 77 -11.61 -13.12 -16.95
N ALA A 78 -12.32 -12.10 -16.48
CA ALA A 78 -13.49 -12.28 -15.64
C ALA A 78 -14.62 -11.42 -16.22
N ALA A 79 -14.97 -11.73 -17.47
CA ALA A 79 -16.16 -11.30 -18.18
C ALA A 79 -16.66 -12.51 -18.97
#